data_AF-A0A4Y2T4F1-F1
#
_entry.id   AF-A0A4Y2T4F1-F1
#
_cell.length_a   1.000
_cell.length_b   1.000
_cell.length_c   1.000
_cell.angle_alpha   90.00
_cell.angle_beta   90.00
_cell.angle_gamma   90.00
#
_symmetry.space_group_name_H-M   'P 1'
#
loop_
_entity.id
_entity.type
_entity.pdbx_description
1 polymer ?
#
loop_
_entity_poly.entity_id
_entity_poly.type
_entity_poly.pdbx_seq_one_letter_code
_entity_poly.pdbx_strand_id
1 'polypeptide(L)'
;MVLSLEQRIFLLLEYHHLEHSCVQTRRSFRRRFDVRRDPSDNAIKALIKKFERTGNVSDDRIGNVGRPRSAVTESNADAIQQVILQHLRTSVRSVASRAGLRRMITHRIISHMFTYKIRTCQALSVKAIDARYDFANAMLQLVDEGDIDVGNIWFSEEAYFNFDGFVNKQNWRIWRTRNPHVAVPSSQIPQK
;
A
#
# COMPACT_ATOMS: atom_id res chain seq x y z
N MET A 1 -17.47 20.59 -23.07
CA MET A 1 -17.05 21.58 -22.06
C MET A 1 -17.45 21.03 -20.71
N VAL A 2 -16.56 21.06 -19.72
CA VAL A 2 -16.90 20.70 -18.33
C VAL A 2 -17.17 22.01 -17.60
N LEU A 3 -18.42 22.24 -17.21
CA LEU A 3 -18.82 23.42 -16.43
C LEU A 3 -18.47 23.19 -14.96
N SER A 4 -17.96 24.19 -14.24
CA SER A 4 -17.82 24.13 -12.78
C SER A 4 -19.19 24.14 -12.10
N LEU A 5 -19.24 23.80 -10.80
CA LEU A 5 -20.49 23.86 -10.02
C LEU A 5 -21.08 25.28 -10.04
N GLU A 6 -20.24 26.28 -9.78
CA GLU A 6 -20.62 27.70 -9.77
C GLU A 6 -21.20 28.14 -11.13
N GLN A 7 -20.55 27.76 -12.23
CA GLN A 7 -21.01 28.06 -13.58
C GLN A 7 -22.38 27.46 -13.88
N ARG A 8 -22.65 26.24 -13.38
CA ARG A 8 -23.94 25.58 -13.60
C ARG A 8 -25.05 26.21 -12.77
N ILE A 9 -24.77 26.57 -11.51
CA ILE A 9 -25.73 27.28 -10.65
C ILE A 9 -26.09 28.61 -11.29
N PHE A 10 -25.10 29.37 -11.76
CA PHE A 10 -25.33 30.64 -12.45
C PHE A 10 -26.22 30.47 -13.69
N LEU A 11 -25.90 29.50 -14.55
CA LEU A 11 -26.70 29.23 -15.75
C LEU A 11 -28.16 28.89 -15.42
N LEU A 12 -28.39 28.18 -14.32
CA LEU A 12 -29.71 27.79 -13.88
C LEU A 12 -30.53 29.00 -13.41
N LEU A 13 -29.95 29.82 -12.53
CA LEU A 13 -30.60 31.01 -11.99
C LEU A 13 -30.92 32.03 -13.10
N GLU A 14 -29.95 32.31 -13.97
CA GLU A 14 -30.13 33.26 -15.07
C GLU A 14 -31.14 32.77 -16.11
N TYR A 15 -31.20 31.46 -16.37
CA TYR A 15 -32.15 30.92 -17.32
C TYR A 15 -33.60 31.12 -16.88
N HIS A 16 -33.87 30.95 -15.58
CA HIS A 16 -35.20 31.21 -15.04
C HIS A 16 -35.50 32.71 -14.94
N HIS A 17 -34.51 33.54 -14.58
CA HIS A 17 -34.66 35.00 -14.54
C HIS A 17 -34.95 35.60 -15.93
N LEU A 18 -34.38 35.04 -17.00
CA LEU A 18 -34.50 35.52 -18.38
C LEU A 18 -35.59 34.80 -19.18
N GLU A 19 -36.64 34.33 -18.51
CA GLU A 19 -37.82 33.69 -19.12
C GLU A 19 -37.45 32.58 -20.13
N HIS A 20 -36.49 31.72 -19.76
CA HIS A 20 -36.06 30.57 -20.56
C HIS A 20 -35.34 30.90 -21.88
N SER A 21 -34.76 32.11 -21.99
CA SER A 21 -33.96 32.50 -23.17
C SER A 21 -32.51 31.98 -23.12
N CYS A 22 -32.20 30.94 -23.91
CA CYS A 22 -30.85 30.38 -24.03
C CYS A 22 -29.82 31.42 -24.51
N VAL A 23 -30.21 32.28 -25.46
CA VAL A 23 -29.33 33.30 -26.06
C VAL A 23 -28.94 34.35 -25.03
N GLN A 24 -29.90 34.87 -24.27
CA GLN A 24 -29.63 35.88 -23.23
C GLN A 24 -28.82 35.28 -22.08
N THR A 25 -29.14 34.04 -21.67
CA THR A 25 -28.39 33.30 -20.64
C THR A 25 -26.92 33.13 -21.03
N ARG A 26 -26.64 32.75 -22.28
CA ARG A 26 -25.25 32.66 -22.80
C ARG A 26 -24.53 34.00 -22.82
N ARG A 27 -25.21 35.07 -23.22
CA ARG A 27 -24.64 36.43 -23.21
C ARG A 27 -24.32 36.90 -21.79
N SER A 28 -25.19 36.59 -20.83
CA SER A 28 -24.97 36.87 -19.40
C SER A 28 -23.79 36.07 -18.85
N PHE A 29 -23.74 34.77 -19.18
CA PHE A 29 -22.65 33.86 -18.81
C PHE A 29 -21.29 34.32 -19.34
N ARG A 30 -21.22 34.72 -20.61
CA ARG A 30 -19.98 35.22 -21.22
C ARG A 30 -19.52 36.52 -20.55
N ARG A 31 -20.45 37.43 -20.23
CA ARG A 31 -20.15 38.67 -19.50
C ARG A 31 -19.59 38.41 -18.10
N ARG A 32 -20.09 37.37 -17.40
CA ARG A 32 -19.69 37.07 -16.03
C ARG A 32 -18.37 36.32 -15.91
N PHE A 33 -18.13 35.33 -16.79
CA PHE A 33 -17.02 34.38 -16.64
C PHE A 33 -15.91 34.51 -17.70
N ASP A 34 -16.03 35.44 -18.65
CA ASP A 34 -15.06 35.73 -19.73
C ASP A 34 -14.39 34.48 -20.33
N VAL A 35 -15.20 33.53 -20.78
CA VAL A 35 -14.75 32.19 -21.20
C VAL A 35 -14.65 32.07 -22.72
N ARG A 36 -13.55 31.49 -23.20
CA ARG A 36 -13.27 31.24 -24.63
C ARG A 36 -14.28 30.31 -25.31
N ARG A 37 -14.95 29.43 -24.54
CA ARG A 37 -15.96 28.49 -25.05
C ARG A 37 -17.24 28.62 -24.23
N ASP A 38 -18.32 29.00 -24.91
CA ASP A 38 -19.63 29.04 -24.28
C ASP A 38 -20.24 27.63 -24.15
N PRO A 39 -21.10 27.42 -23.14
CA PRO A 39 -22.00 26.28 -23.14
C PRO A 39 -22.96 26.36 -24.34
N SER A 40 -23.20 25.22 -24.97
CA SER A 40 -24.21 25.13 -26.04
C SER A 40 -25.61 25.19 -25.45
N ASP A 41 -26.58 25.61 -26.25
CA ASP A 41 -27.99 25.67 -25.87
C ASP A 41 -28.49 24.30 -25.39
N ASN A 42 -28.03 23.22 -26.02
CA ASN A 42 -28.31 21.85 -25.60
C ASN A 42 -27.72 21.52 -24.22
N ALA A 43 -26.51 22.02 -23.91
CA ALA A 43 -25.90 21.81 -22.60
C ALA A 43 -26.68 22.56 -21.49
N ILE A 44 -27.15 23.77 -21.78
CA ILE A 44 -27.98 24.56 -20.85
C ILE A 44 -29.31 23.84 -20.62
N LYS A 45 -30.04 23.49 -21.69
CA LYS A 45 -31.32 22.76 -21.59
C LYS A 45 -31.18 21.42 -20.88
N ALA A 46 -30.11 20.67 -21.15
CA ALA A 46 -29.83 19.40 -20.47
C ALA A 46 -29.57 19.59 -18.97
N LEU A 47 -28.88 20.67 -18.58
CA LEU A 47 -28.64 21.01 -17.18
C LEU A 47 -29.94 21.32 -16.44
N ILE A 48 -30.82 22.13 -17.04
CA ILE A 48 -32.11 22.51 -16.45
C ILE A 48 -33.02 21.28 -16.34
N LYS A 49 -33.17 20.52 -17.43
CA LYS A 49 -33.97 19.29 -17.42
C LYS A 49 -33.48 18.28 -16.38
N LYS A 50 -32.16 18.20 -16.18
CA LYS A 50 -31.58 17.39 -15.11
C LYS A 50 -32.00 17.91 -13.75
N PHE A 51 -31.88 19.22 -13.51
CA PHE A 51 -32.28 19.82 -12.25
C PHE A 51 -33.76 19.64 -11.96
N GLU A 52 -34.65 19.87 -12.93
CA GLU A 52 -36.09 19.63 -12.79
C GLU A 52 -36.40 18.17 -12.41
N ARG A 53 -35.61 17.21 -12.92
CA ARG A 53 -35.79 15.79 -12.61
C ARG A 53 -35.24 15.36 -11.25
N THR A 54 -34.12 15.92 -10.81
CA THR A 54 -33.34 15.39 -9.66
C THR A 54 -33.04 16.40 -8.55
N GLY A 55 -33.34 17.68 -8.75
CA GLY A 55 -32.98 18.77 -7.84
C GLY A 55 -31.48 19.04 -7.72
N ASN A 56 -30.64 18.38 -8.53
CA ASN A 56 -29.18 18.41 -8.38
C ASN A 56 -28.48 18.99 -9.64
N VAL A 57 -27.49 19.84 -9.39
CA VAL A 57 -26.67 20.53 -10.40
C VAL A 57 -25.24 19.95 -10.51
N SER A 58 -24.88 19.05 -9.59
CA SER A 58 -23.57 18.39 -9.52
C SER A 58 -23.25 17.58 -10.78
N ASP A 59 -21.99 17.24 -11.02
CA ASP A 59 -21.64 16.40 -12.18
C ASP A 59 -21.93 14.93 -11.91
N ASP A 60 -22.77 14.30 -12.71
CA ASP A 60 -23.05 12.85 -12.57
C ASP A 60 -21.82 12.01 -12.88
N ARG A 61 -20.81 12.59 -13.53
CA ARG A 61 -19.54 11.92 -13.80
C ARG A 61 -18.64 11.79 -12.57
N ILE A 62 -18.92 12.50 -11.47
CA ILE A 62 -18.13 12.41 -10.23
C ILE A 62 -18.20 11.00 -9.58
N GLY A 63 -19.15 10.15 -9.99
CA GLY A 63 -19.19 8.72 -9.63
C GLY A 63 -18.78 7.75 -10.76
N ASN A 64 -18.75 8.19 -12.01
CA ASN A 64 -18.36 7.36 -13.16
C ASN A 64 -16.86 7.40 -13.39
N VAL A 65 -16.09 6.94 -12.40
CA VAL A 65 -14.63 6.87 -12.44
C VAL A 65 -14.19 5.65 -13.27
N GLY A 66 -14.52 5.65 -14.56
CA GLY A 66 -14.09 4.64 -15.53
C GLY A 66 -14.49 3.19 -15.19
N ARG A 67 -13.82 2.23 -15.85
CA ARG A 67 -14.07 0.80 -15.65
C ARG A 67 -13.74 0.43 -14.19
N PRO A 68 -14.67 -0.18 -13.43
CA PRO A 68 -14.39 -0.63 -12.08
C PRO A 68 -13.17 -1.56 -12.08
N ARG A 69 -12.28 -1.39 -11.09
CA ARG A 69 -11.08 -2.23 -10.90
C ARG A 69 -11.50 -3.62 -10.40
N SER A 70 -12.13 -4.40 -11.28
CA SER A 70 -12.85 -5.64 -10.98
C SER A 70 -12.02 -6.75 -10.33
N ALA A 71 -10.68 -6.70 -10.41
CA ALA A 71 -9.85 -7.81 -9.98
C ALA A 71 -9.14 -7.62 -8.63
N VAL A 72 -9.08 -6.39 -8.09
CA VAL A 72 -8.49 -6.09 -6.78
C VAL A 72 -9.64 -6.04 -5.77
N THR A 73 -10.20 -7.21 -5.47
CA THR A 73 -11.23 -7.39 -4.44
C THR A 73 -10.58 -7.90 -3.16
N GLU A 74 -11.20 -7.66 -2.01
CA GLU A 74 -10.75 -8.19 -0.71
C GLU A 74 -10.68 -9.73 -0.74
N SER A 75 -11.69 -10.38 -1.34
CA SER A 75 -11.70 -11.84 -1.53
C SER A 75 -10.47 -12.37 -2.29
N ASN A 76 -10.05 -11.69 -3.36
CA ASN A 76 -8.84 -12.10 -4.09
C ASN A 76 -7.56 -11.82 -3.29
N ALA A 77 -7.55 -10.77 -2.47
CA ALA A 77 -6.44 -10.47 -1.58
C ALA A 77 -6.30 -11.52 -0.47
N ASP A 78 -7.42 -11.96 0.10
CA ASP A 78 -7.45 -13.03 1.10
C ASP A 78 -6.97 -14.35 0.51
N ALA A 79 -7.42 -14.71 -0.70
CA ALA A 79 -6.96 -15.92 -1.39
C ALA A 79 -5.43 -15.90 -1.61
N ILE A 80 -4.87 -14.76 -2.05
CA ILE A 80 -3.42 -14.59 -2.20
C ILE A 80 -2.72 -14.71 -0.83
N GLN A 81 -3.27 -14.08 0.20
CA GLN A 81 -2.68 -14.10 1.53
C GLN A 81 -2.64 -15.52 2.10
N GLN A 82 -3.71 -16.31 1.93
CA GLN A 82 -3.74 -17.72 2.36
C GLN A 82 -2.66 -18.55 1.66
N VAL A 83 -2.49 -18.38 0.35
CA VAL A 83 -1.44 -19.08 -0.41
C VAL A 83 -0.03 -18.70 0.08
N ILE A 84 0.20 -17.41 0.37
CA ILE A 84 1.48 -16.93 0.89
C ILE A 84 1.75 -17.50 2.30
N LEU A 85 0.72 -17.61 3.14
CA LEU A 85 0.85 -18.19 4.49
C LEU A 85 1.22 -19.67 4.46
N GLN A 86 0.59 -20.44 3.57
CA GLN A 86 0.89 -21.86 3.40
C GLN A 86 2.29 -22.09 2.83
N HIS A 87 2.77 -21.19 1.95
CA HIS A 87 4.03 -21.36 1.25
C HIS A 87 4.84 -20.06 1.14
N LEU A 88 5.55 -19.73 2.21
CA LEU A 88 6.38 -18.53 2.35
C LEU A 88 7.50 -18.37 1.30
N ARG A 89 7.88 -19.46 0.60
CA ARG A 89 9.00 -19.48 -0.35
C ARG A 89 8.56 -19.46 -1.82
N THR A 90 7.33 -19.07 -2.11
CA THR A 90 6.77 -19.17 -3.47
C THR A 90 6.91 -17.89 -4.26
N SER A 91 7.28 -18.02 -5.54
CA SER A 91 7.34 -16.88 -6.45
C SER A 91 5.94 -16.33 -6.74
N VAL A 92 5.84 -15.05 -7.12
CA VAL A 92 4.56 -14.42 -7.51
C VAL A 92 3.83 -15.22 -8.60
N ARG A 93 4.56 -15.87 -9.52
CA ARG A 93 3.98 -16.75 -10.54
C ARG A 93 3.29 -17.96 -9.92
N SER A 94 3.95 -18.58 -8.94
CA SER A 94 3.45 -19.76 -8.25
C SER A 94 2.26 -19.42 -7.34
N VAL A 95 2.28 -18.25 -6.69
CA VAL A 95 1.14 -17.71 -5.92
C VAL A 95 -0.05 -17.47 -6.84
N ALA A 96 0.17 -16.81 -7.99
CA ALA A 96 -0.88 -16.55 -8.97
C ALA A 96 -1.55 -17.85 -9.46
N SER A 97 -0.74 -18.86 -9.79
CA SER A 97 -1.23 -20.17 -10.24
C SER A 97 -2.07 -20.87 -9.18
N ARG A 98 -1.66 -20.83 -7.90
CA ARG A 98 -2.41 -21.47 -6.80
C ARG A 98 -3.68 -20.72 -6.43
N ALA A 99 -3.65 -19.39 -6.51
CA ALA A 99 -4.82 -18.55 -6.26
C ALA A 99 -5.80 -18.53 -7.46
N GLY A 100 -5.46 -19.15 -8.60
CA GLY A 100 -6.28 -19.11 -9.81
C GLY A 100 -6.36 -17.72 -10.45
N LEU A 101 -5.39 -16.85 -10.20
CA LEU A 101 -5.38 -15.46 -10.64
C LEU A 101 -4.33 -15.21 -11.71
N ARG A 102 -4.57 -14.21 -12.56
CA ARG A 102 -3.54 -13.75 -13.51
C ARG A 102 -2.39 -13.10 -12.73
N ARG A 103 -1.15 -13.42 -13.07
CA ARG A 103 0.07 -12.87 -12.44
C ARG A 103 0.05 -11.34 -12.26
N MET A 104 -0.48 -10.60 -13.23
CA MET A 104 -0.55 -9.14 -13.19
C MET A 104 -1.51 -8.63 -12.09
N ILE A 105 -2.62 -9.33 -11.85
CA ILE A 105 -3.57 -9.02 -10.78
C ILE A 105 -2.92 -9.34 -9.43
N THR A 106 -2.32 -10.52 -9.30
CA THR A 106 -1.61 -10.94 -8.09
C THR A 106 -0.51 -9.94 -7.72
N HIS A 107 0.31 -9.51 -8.68
CA HIS A 107 1.34 -8.50 -8.45
C HIS A 107 0.75 -7.16 -8.01
N ARG A 108 -0.36 -6.73 -8.63
CA ARG A 108 -1.04 -5.49 -8.24
C ARG A 108 -1.63 -5.58 -6.84
N ILE A 109 -2.12 -6.74 -6.41
CA ILE A 109 -2.61 -6.93 -5.03
C ILE A 109 -1.43 -6.92 -4.05
N ILE A 110 -0.39 -7.71 -4.34
CA ILE A 110 0.82 -7.81 -3.52
C ILE A 110 1.52 -6.45 -3.37
N SER A 111 1.50 -5.58 -4.37
CA SER A 111 2.12 -4.26 -4.30
C SER A 111 1.45 -3.31 -3.30
N HIS A 112 0.23 -3.61 -2.84
CA HIS A 112 -0.42 -2.87 -1.75
C HIS A 112 -0.07 -3.46 -0.36
N MET A 113 0.71 -4.54 -0.30
CA MET A 113 1.20 -5.15 0.93
C MET A 113 2.63 -4.68 1.24
N PHE A 114 3.04 -4.80 2.50
CA PHE A 114 4.41 -4.50 2.92
C PHE A 114 5.34 -5.70 2.73
N THR A 115 6.59 -5.43 2.37
CA THR A 115 7.65 -6.44 2.37
C THR A 115 8.31 -6.52 3.73
N TYR A 116 8.34 -7.71 4.31
CA TYR A 116 9.03 -7.99 5.56
C TYR A 116 10.21 -8.89 5.28
N LYS A 117 11.41 -8.46 5.70
CA LYS A 117 12.61 -9.31 5.66
C LYS A 117 12.52 -10.30 6.82
N ILE A 118 12.68 -11.59 6.51
CA ILE A 118 12.68 -12.63 7.53
C ILE A 118 13.95 -12.50 8.35
N ARG A 119 13.81 -12.36 9.68
CA ARG A 119 14.96 -12.39 10.58
C ARG A 119 15.34 -13.85 10.85
N THR A 120 16.60 -14.18 10.66
CA THR A 120 17.14 -15.46 11.12
C THR A 120 17.69 -15.25 12.53
N CYS A 121 17.22 -16.05 13.48
CA CYS A 121 17.65 -16.00 14.88
C CYS A 121 18.13 -17.39 15.28
N GLN A 122 19.13 -17.47 16.15
CA GLN A 122 19.43 -18.71 16.84
C GLN A 122 18.33 -18.95 17.89
N ALA A 123 17.75 -20.14 17.90
CA ALA A 123 16.82 -20.53 18.95
C ALA A 123 17.64 -20.71 20.25
N LEU A 124 17.33 -19.91 21.26
CA LEU A 124 17.94 -20.02 22.59
C LEU A 124 17.07 -20.91 23.47
N SER A 125 17.69 -21.81 24.21
CA SER A 125 17.01 -22.55 25.28
C SER A 125 16.82 -21.65 26.50
N VAL A 126 15.85 -21.95 27.35
CA VAL A 126 15.60 -21.19 28.60
C VAL A 126 16.88 -21.12 29.45
N LYS A 127 17.57 -22.24 29.62
CA LYS A 127 18.86 -22.29 30.33
C LYS A 127 19.93 -21.39 29.72
N ALA A 128 19.99 -21.28 28.38
CA ALA A 128 20.94 -20.40 27.71
C ALA A 128 20.56 -18.92 27.87
N ILE A 129 19.28 -18.60 28.06
CA ILE A 129 18.84 -17.25 28.38
C ILE A 129 19.31 -16.88 29.80
N ASP A 130 19.06 -17.75 30.78
CA ASP A 130 19.46 -17.53 32.17
C ASP A 130 20.98 -17.39 32.30
N ALA A 131 21.75 -18.33 31.71
CA ALA A 131 23.20 -18.28 31.74
C ALA A 131 23.78 -17.00 31.09
N ARG A 132 23.14 -16.49 30.03
CA ARG A 132 23.54 -15.22 29.41
C ARG A 132 23.22 -14.03 30.31
N TYR A 133 22.09 -14.05 31.00
CA TYR A 133 21.69 -13.00 31.93
C TYR A 133 22.65 -12.95 33.13
N ASP A 134 22.95 -14.10 33.73
CA ASP A 134 23.86 -14.20 34.86
C ASP A 134 25.27 -13.76 34.48
N PHE A 135 25.78 -14.20 33.33
CA PHE A 135 27.08 -13.76 32.80
C PHE A 135 27.12 -12.24 32.57
N ALA A 136 26.07 -11.67 31.97
CA ALA A 136 26.00 -10.23 31.71
C ALA A 136 26.04 -9.42 33.01
N ASN A 137 25.30 -9.84 34.04
CA ASN A 137 25.30 -9.15 35.33
C ASN A 137 26.65 -9.29 36.05
N ALA A 138 27.26 -10.48 36.02
CA ALA A 138 28.58 -10.69 36.61
C ALA A 138 29.66 -9.84 35.93
N MET A 139 29.66 -9.78 34.59
CA MET A 139 30.59 -8.91 33.86
C MET A 139 30.36 -7.44 34.14
N LEU A 140 29.10 -7.01 34.30
CA LEU A 140 28.78 -5.63 34.63
C LEU A 140 29.30 -5.24 36.02
N GLN A 141 29.16 -6.12 37.01
CA GLN A 141 29.74 -5.91 38.35
C GLN A 141 31.27 -5.78 38.29
N LEU A 142 31.94 -6.68 37.58
CA LEU A 142 33.40 -6.64 37.44
C LEU A 142 33.90 -5.37 36.74
N VAL A 143 33.12 -4.79 35.83
CA VAL A 143 33.42 -3.51 35.20
C VAL A 143 33.19 -2.35 36.16
N ASP A 144 32.07 -2.35 36.89
CA ASP A 144 31.73 -1.29 37.85
C ASP A 144 32.70 -1.24 39.04
N GLU A 145 33.15 -2.39 39.50
CA GLU A 145 34.15 -2.54 40.58
C GLU A 145 35.59 -2.22 40.09
N GLY A 146 35.78 -2.10 38.78
CA GLY A 146 37.08 -1.77 38.16
C GLY A 146 38.03 -2.95 38.03
N ASP A 147 37.56 -4.17 38.29
CA ASP A 147 38.34 -5.41 38.16
C ASP A 147 38.63 -5.78 36.70
N ILE A 148 37.80 -5.31 35.76
CA ILE A 148 38.02 -5.47 34.32
C ILE A 148 38.05 -4.10 33.65
N ASP A 149 39.19 -3.78 33.03
CA ASP A 149 39.30 -2.66 32.10
C ASP A 149 38.78 -3.06 30.71
N VAL A 150 37.62 -2.51 30.35
CA VAL A 150 36.99 -2.72 29.03
C VAL A 150 37.92 -2.30 27.88
N GLY A 151 38.81 -1.32 28.10
CA GLY A 151 39.77 -0.86 27.10
C GLY A 151 40.86 -1.87 26.75
N ASN A 152 41.08 -2.88 27.61
CA ASN A 152 42.10 -3.91 27.43
C ASN A 152 41.54 -5.25 26.94
N ILE A 153 40.24 -5.33 26.62
CA ILE A 153 39.63 -6.55 26.13
C ILE A 153 39.84 -6.69 24.62
N TRP A 154 40.46 -7.80 24.21
CA TRP A 154 40.62 -8.17 22.81
C TRP A 154 39.70 -9.33 22.48
N PHE A 155 38.82 -9.13 21.52
CA PHE A 155 37.92 -10.17 21.02
C PHE A 155 38.45 -10.74 19.70
N SER A 156 38.37 -12.07 19.56
CA SER A 156 38.62 -12.77 18.31
C SER A 156 37.39 -13.62 17.96
N GLU A 157 36.99 -13.63 16.69
CA GLU A 157 35.94 -14.49 16.18
C GLU A 157 36.43 -15.22 14.91
N GLU A 158 36.00 -16.46 14.72
CA GLU A 158 36.22 -17.20 13.48
C GLU A 158 34.98 -17.14 12.60
N ALA A 159 35.15 -16.73 11.34
CA ALA A 159 34.09 -16.69 10.35
C ALA A 159 34.32 -17.75 9.26
N TYR A 160 33.31 -18.58 8.99
CA TYR A 160 33.34 -19.54 7.89
C TYR A 160 32.93 -18.85 6.58
N PHE A 161 33.80 -18.94 5.58
CA PHE A 161 33.49 -18.53 4.21
C PHE A 161 33.16 -19.77 3.38
N ASN A 162 31.92 -19.85 2.90
CA ASN A 162 31.49 -20.94 2.03
C ASN A 162 31.79 -20.59 0.57
N PHE A 163 32.34 -21.54 -0.19
CA PHE A 163 32.59 -21.39 -1.64
C PHE A 163 31.37 -21.70 -2.51
N ASP A 164 30.34 -22.33 -1.94
CA ASP A 164 29.04 -22.55 -2.58
C ASP A 164 28.16 -21.29 -2.45
N GLY A 165 27.48 -20.94 -3.54
CA GLY A 165 26.49 -19.87 -3.62
C GLY A 165 25.28 -20.16 -2.74
N PHE A 166 25.44 -19.94 -1.43
CA PHE A 166 24.38 -20.09 -0.45
C PHE A 166 23.14 -19.27 -0.84
N VAL A 167 21.98 -19.75 -0.39
CA VAL A 167 20.69 -19.08 -0.59
C VAL A 167 20.80 -17.60 -0.21
N ASN A 168 20.60 -16.72 -1.20
CA ASN A 168 20.67 -15.27 -1.00
C ASN A 168 19.60 -14.82 0.00
N LYS A 169 20.01 -14.62 1.26
CA LYS A 169 19.18 -14.13 2.36
C LYS A 169 18.56 -12.75 2.06
N GLN A 170 19.10 -11.99 1.10
CA GLN A 170 18.54 -10.72 0.66
C GLN A 170 17.19 -10.86 -0.07
N ASN A 171 16.94 -12.04 -0.67
CA ASN A 171 15.70 -12.36 -1.37
C ASN A 171 14.64 -13.01 -0.46
N TRP A 172 14.90 -13.17 0.85
CA TRP A 172 13.94 -13.74 1.80
C TRP A 172 12.98 -12.68 2.32
N ARG A 173 11.90 -12.47 1.57
CA ARG A 173 10.84 -11.51 1.89
C ARG A 173 9.47 -12.14 1.92
N ILE A 174 8.67 -11.73 2.89
CA ILE A 174 7.25 -12.07 3.00
C ILE A 174 6.44 -10.83 2.67
N TRP A 175 5.38 -10.98 1.90
CA TRP A 175 4.44 -9.91 1.60
C TRP A 175 3.23 -10.06 2.51
N ARG A 176 2.93 -9.03 3.32
CA ARG A 176 1.79 -9.08 4.25
C ARG A 176 1.29 -7.66 4.58
N THR A 177 0.04 -7.54 5.00
CA THR A 177 -0.52 -6.26 5.45
C THR A 177 -0.01 -5.87 6.84
N ARG A 178 0.30 -6.86 7.69
CA ARG A 178 0.85 -6.68 9.05
C ARG A 178 2.13 -7.49 9.24
N ASN A 179 3.00 -7.05 10.15
CA ASN A 179 4.25 -7.76 10.45
C ASN A 179 3.94 -9.19 10.93
N PRO A 180 4.49 -10.24 10.28
CA PRO A 180 4.23 -11.61 10.68
C PRO A 180 4.95 -12.03 11.97
N HIS A 181 5.89 -11.23 12.51
CA HIS A 181 6.75 -11.60 13.65
C HIS A 181 7.42 -12.98 13.49
N VAL A 182 7.69 -13.37 12.23
CA VAL A 182 8.30 -14.65 11.91
C VAL A 182 9.82 -14.52 12.00
N ALA A 183 10.39 -15.29 12.91
CA ALA A 183 11.82 -15.59 12.93
C ALA A 183 12.02 -17.04 12.46
N VAL A 184 13.00 -17.26 11.60
CA VAL A 184 13.39 -18.61 11.18
C VAL A 184 14.64 -19.01 11.96
N PRO A 185 14.68 -20.21 12.57
CA PRO A 185 15.89 -20.68 13.22
C PRO A 185 17.04 -20.74 12.21
N SER A 186 18.16 -20.14 12.54
CA SER A 186 19.39 -20.32 11.76
C SER A 186 19.83 -21.78 11.87
N SER A 187 20.19 -22.39 10.74
CA SER A 187 20.89 -23.67 10.73
C SER A 187 22.11 -23.57 11.65
N GLN A 188 22.23 -24.47 12.61
CA GLN A 188 23.46 -24.59 13.40
C GLN A 188 24.58 -24.98 12.43
N ILE A 189 25.71 -24.28 12.52
CA ILE A 189 26.94 -24.69 11.85
C ILE A 189 27.27 -26.09 12.37
N PRO A 190 27.59 -27.07 11.52
CA PRO A 190 27.96 -28.40 11.98
C PRO A 190 29.10 -28.27 12.99
N GLN A 191 28.84 -28.75 14.21
CA GLN A 191 29.89 -28.85 15.23
C GLN A 191 30.72 -30.09 14.91
N LYS A 192 32.04 -29.97 15.05
CA LYS A 192 32.98 -31.09 14.90
C LYS A 192 32.72 -32.16 15.95
#